data_AF-A0A2D7W190-F1
#
_entry.id   AF-A0A2D7W190-F1
#
_cell.length_a   1.000
_cell.length_b   1.000
_cell.length_c   1.000
_cell.angle_alpha   90.00
_cell.angle_beta   90.00
_cell.angle_gamma   90.00
#
_symmetry.space_group_name_H-M   'P 1'
#
loop_
_entity.id
_entity.type
_entity.pdbx_description
1 polymer ?
#
loop_
_entity_poly.entity_id
_entity_poly.type
_entity_poly.pdbx_seq_one_letter_code
_entity_poly.pdbx_strand_id
1 'polypeptide(L)' 'VRTGEWPADDNPLVHAPHTADCLIGEWQHAYPARMAAFPVSGMEAGKYWPPVRRIDGAYGDRNLVCSCPRPEELVAS' A
#
# COMPACT_ATOMS: atom_id res chain seq x y z
N VAL A 1 -14.09 9.57 6.51
CA VAL A 1 -14.41 8.51 7.51
C VAL A 1 -15.30 9.01 8.63
N ARG A 2 -14.82 9.82 9.61
CA ARG A 2 -15.65 10.27 10.75
C ARG A 2 -16.94 11.00 10.35
N THR A 3 -16.90 11.75 9.26
CA THR A 3 -18.03 12.50 8.68
C THR A 3 -18.89 11.67 7.71
N GLY A 4 -18.56 10.39 7.49
CA GLY A 4 -19.28 9.51 6.55
C GLY A 4 -18.87 9.63 5.08
N GLU A 5 -17.96 10.54 4.73
CA GLU A 5 -17.54 10.77 3.33
C GLU A 5 -16.90 9.55 2.65
N TRP A 6 -16.18 8.72 3.42
CA TRP A 6 -15.61 7.46 2.94
C TRP A 6 -15.94 6.34 3.92
N PRO A 7 -16.16 5.10 3.40
CA PRO A 7 -16.31 3.91 4.22
C PRO A 7 -15.17 3.72 5.22
N ALA A 8 -15.48 3.07 6.34
CA ALA A 8 -14.50 2.82 7.40
C ALA A 8 -13.42 1.81 6.96
N ASP A 9 -13.79 0.90 6.07
CA ASP A 9 -12.95 -0.17 5.51
C ASP A 9 -12.34 0.20 4.15
N ASP A 10 -12.92 1.15 3.41
CA ASP A 10 -12.39 1.64 2.14
C ASP A 10 -12.10 3.15 2.16
N ASN A 11 -10.87 3.49 2.56
CA ASN A 11 -10.40 4.89 2.62
C ASN A 11 -8.86 4.97 2.49
N PRO A 12 -8.30 6.18 2.23
CA PRO A 12 -6.86 6.35 2.04
C PRO A 12 -6.00 5.88 3.22
N LEU A 13 -6.51 5.97 4.46
CA LEU A 13 -5.73 5.62 5.66
C LEU A 13 -5.61 4.11 5.84
N VAL A 14 -6.70 3.38 5.64
CA VAL A 14 -6.73 1.91 5.73
C VAL A 14 -5.83 1.31 4.65
N HIS A 15 -5.94 1.82 3.42
CA HIS A 15 -5.20 1.29 2.27
C HIS A 15 -3.80 1.86 2.06
N ALA A 16 -3.32 2.77 2.92
CA ALA A 16 -1.92 3.19 2.91
C ALA A 16 -0.99 2.04 3.36
N PRO A 17 0.29 2.04 2.95
CA PRO A 17 0.89 2.91 1.93
C PRO A 17 0.55 2.47 0.49
N HIS A 18 0.43 3.42 -0.42
CA HIS A 18 0.13 3.19 -1.85
C HIS A 18 1.40 3.07 -2.69
N THR A 19 1.69 1.87 -3.16
CA THR A 19 2.78 1.55 -4.09
C THR A 19 2.46 2.09 -5.49
N ALA A 20 3.48 2.29 -6.33
CA ALA A 20 3.24 2.62 -7.74
C ALA A 20 2.39 1.55 -8.44
N ASP A 21 2.66 0.27 -8.17
CA ASP A 21 1.99 -0.87 -8.79
C ASP A 21 0.46 -0.90 -8.52
N CYS A 22 0.04 -0.73 -7.27
CA CYS A 22 -1.40 -0.70 -6.94
C CYS A 22 -2.20 0.46 -7.57
N LEU A 23 -1.52 1.47 -8.14
CA LEU A 23 -2.16 2.57 -8.86
C LEU A 23 -2.27 2.29 -10.37
N ILE A 24 -1.55 1.28 -10.86
CA ILE A 24 -1.54 0.88 -12.26
C ILE A 24 -2.65 -0.15 -12.44
N GLY A 25 -3.76 0.25 -13.07
CA GLY A 25 -4.88 -0.65 -13.37
C GLY A 25 -6.24 -0.01 -13.10
N GLU A 26 -7.26 -0.85 -12.97
CA GLU A 26 -8.59 -0.41 -12.58
C GLU A 26 -8.62 0.03 -11.12
N TRP A 27 -9.23 1.19 -10.88
CA TRP A 27 -9.29 1.78 -9.56
C TRP A 27 -10.69 1.62 -8.96
N GLN A 28 -10.82 0.75 -7.97
CA GLN A 28 -12.11 0.34 -7.37
C GLN A 28 -12.33 0.88 -5.94
N HIS A 29 -11.53 1.86 -5.51
CA HIS A 29 -11.68 2.50 -4.20
C HIS A 29 -12.65 3.69 -4.23
N ALA A 30 -13.32 3.94 -3.11
CA ALA A 30 -14.26 5.06 -2.91
C ALA A 30 -13.63 6.47 -2.94
N TYR A 31 -12.32 6.57 -3.13
CA TYR A 31 -11.55 7.82 -3.21
C TYR A 31 -10.65 7.81 -4.44
N PRO A 32 -10.24 8.95 -5.03
CA PRO A 32 -9.46 8.97 -6.27
C PRO A 32 -8.03 8.42 -6.11
N ALA A 33 -7.52 7.71 -7.13
CA ALA A 33 -6.12 7.27 -7.18
C ALA A 33 -5.11 8.42 -6.98
N ARG A 34 -5.43 9.61 -7.52
CA ARG A 34 -4.59 10.81 -7.31
C ARG A 34 -4.48 11.19 -5.85
N MET A 35 -5.55 11.06 -5.06
CA MET A 35 -5.50 11.36 -3.63
C MET A 35 -4.62 10.37 -2.87
N ALA A 36 -4.60 9.11 -3.31
CA ALA A 36 -3.72 8.07 -2.79
C ALA A 36 -2.23 8.39 -3.04
N ALA A 37 -1.91 8.84 -4.26
CA ALA A 37 -0.55 9.11 -4.69
C ALA A 37 -0.04 10.49 -4.26
N PHE A 38 -0.86 11.52 -4.33
CA PHE A 38 -0.50 12.93 -4.17
C PHE A 38 -1.51 13.64 -3.26
N PRO A 39 -1.55 13.32 -1.96
CA PRO A 39 -2.51 13.92 -1.02
C PRO A 39 -2.23 15.41 -0.73
N VAL A 40 -1.03 15.90 -1.02
CA VAL A 40 -0.62 17.30 -0.84
C VAL A 40 -0.13 17.86 -2.18
N SER A 41 -0.52 19.08 -2.50
CA SER A 41 -0.10 19.79 -3.71
C SER A 41 1.41 19.95 -3.78
N GLY A 42 2.01 19.71 -4.96
CA GLY A 42 3.45 19.90 -5.20
C GLY A 42 4.31 18.68 -4.89
N MET A 43 3.73 17.55 -4.47
CA MET A 43 4.48 16.30 -4.22
C MET A 43 4.92 15.59 -5.51
N GLU A 44 4.46 16.03 -6.68
CA GLU A 44 4.73 15.37 -7.97
C GLU A 44 6.23 15.34 -8.32
N ALA A 45 6.94 16.45 -8.10
CA ALA A 45 8.34 16.61 -8.54
C ALA A 45 9.36 15.82 -7.68
N GLY A 46 8.97 15.37 -6.49
CA GLY A 46 9.86 14.71 -5.53
C GLY A 46 9.22 13.47 -4.90
N LYS A 47 8.32 12.81 -5.64
CA LYS A 47 7.54 11.69 -5.11
C LYS A 47 8.44 10.52 -4.73
N TYR A 48 8.47 10.21 -3.43
CA TYR A 48 8.96 8.93 -2.94
C TYR A 48 7.85 7.87 -3.01
N TRP A 49 8.17 6.74 -3.62
CA TRP A 49 7.26 5.60 -3.74
C TRP A 49 7.54 4.57 -2.64
N PRO A 50 6.53 4.19 -1.85
CA PRO A 50 6.62 3.00 -1.00
C PRO A 50 6.94 1.78 -1.87
N PRO A 51 7.99 1.00 -1.56
CA PRO A 51 8.37 -0.15 -2.37
C PRO A 51 7.43 -1.35 -2.17
N VAL A 52 6.73 -1.41 -1.04
CA VAL A 52 5.80 -2.50 -0.69
C VAL A 52 4.52 -1.95 -0.05
N ARG A 53 3.46 -2.78 -0.07
CA ARG A 53 2.20 -2.53 0.64
C ARG A 53 2.38 -2.70 2.14
N ARG A 54 1.29 -2.52 2.90
CA ARG A 54 1.28 -2.70 4.36
C ARG A 54 1.77 -4.10 4.72
N ILE A 55 2.72 -4.18 5.65
CA ILE A 55 3.31 -5.44 6.13
C ILE A 55 2.30 -6.20 6.98
N ASP A 56 2.20 -7.52 6.76
CA ASP A 56 1.51 -8.43 7.68
C ASP A 56 2.46 -8.89 8.79
N GLY A 57 2.39 -8.21 9.93
CA GLY A 57 3.20 -8.55 11.10
C GLY A 57 2.84 -9.90 11.71
N ALA A 58 1.55 -10.27 11.71
CA ALA A 58 1.10 -11.50 12.36
C ALA A 58 1.51 -12.75 11.55
N TYR A 59 1.63 -12.62 10.23
CA TYR A 59 2.25 -13.65 9.39
C TYR A 59 3.74 -13.79 9.72
N GLY A 60 4.46 -12.66 9.81
CA GLY A 60 5.90 -12.66 10.14
C GLY A 60 6.21 -13.32 11.49
N ASP A 61 5.41 -13.03 12.52
CA ASP A 61 5.58 -13.62 13.86
C ASP A 61 5.34 -15.14 13.87
N ARG A 62 4.49 -15.65 12.98
CA ARG A 62 4.18 -17.09 12.88
C ARG A 62 5.11 -17.85 11.92
N ASN A 63 5.77 -17.15 11.00
CA ASN A 63 6.63 -17.71 9.96
C ASN A 63 8.02 -17.07 10.04
N LEU A 64 8.72 -17.31 11.16
CA LEU A 64 9.96 -16.63 11.48
C LEU A 64 11.09 -17.00 10.50
N VAL A 65 11.50 -16.04 9.67
CA VAL A 65 12.65 -16.14 8.76
C VAL A 65 13.62 -15.01 9.09
N CYS A 66 14.77 -15.35 9.68
CA CYS A 66 15.76 -14.39 10.18
C CYS A 66 17.09 -14.42 9.38
N SER A 67 17.10 -15.10 8.25
CA SER A 67 18.20 -15.14 7.29
C SER A 67 17.66 -14.87 5.90
N CYS A 68 18.50 -14.42 4.97
CA CYS A 68 18.07 -14.24 3.60
C CYS A 68 17.52 -15.57 3.05
N PRO A 69 16.26 -15.62 2.57
CA PRO A 69 15.77 -16.79 1.86
C PRO A 69 16.58 -16.99 0.58
N ARG A 70 16.60 -18.21 0.07
CA ARG A 70 17.24 -18.45 -1.23
C ARG A 70 16.42 -17.77 -2.33
N PRO A 71 17.03 -17.26 -3.42
CA PRO A 71 16.29 -16.58 -4.48
C PRO A 71 15.11 -17.38 -5.02
N GLU A 72 15.23 -18.70 -5.10
CA GLU A 72 14.18 -19.58 -5.62
C GLU A 72 12.93 -19.61 -4.72
N GLU A 73 13.07 -19.34 -3.41
CA GLU A 73 11.98 -19.31 -2.45
C GLU A 73 11.13 -18.03 -2.58
N LEU A 74 11.71 -16.95 -3.08
CA LEU A 74 11.02 -15.66 -3.29
C LEU A 74 10.08 -15.66 -4.51
N VAL A 75 10.30 -16.55 -5.48
CA VAL A 75 9.50 -16.63 -6.71
C VAL A 75 8.13 -17.28 -6.46
N ALA A 76 7.98 -17.99 -5.34
CA ALA A 76 6.76 -18.69 -4.96
C ALA A 76 5.91 -17.96 -3.92
N SER A 77 6.32 -16.75 -3.51
CA SER A 77 5.70 -15.95 -2.45
C SER A 77 4.67 -14.95 -3.00
#